data_AF-A0A7Y3GB05-F1
#
_entry.id   AF-A0A7Y3GB05-F1
#
_cell.length_a   1.000
_cell.length_b   1.000
_cell.length_c   1.000
_cell.angle_alpha   90.00
_cell.angle_beta   90.00
_cell.angle_gamma   90.00
#
_symmetry.space_group_name_H-M   'P 1'
#
loop_
_entity.id
_entity.type
_entity.pdbx_description
1 polymer ?
#
loop_
_entity_poly.entity_id
_entity_poly.type
_entity_poly.pdbx_seq_one_letter_code
_entity_poly.pdbx_strand_id
1 'polypeptide(L)' 'MSAPDPVVDLELARAHGLTDAEYENVLEILGRTPTFPELGIFSVMWAEHCSYKSSKK' A
#
# COMPACT_ATOMS: atom_id res chain seq x y z
N MET A 1 25.08 1.73 -9.90
CA MET A 1 24.55 2.67 -8.89
C MET A 1 23.07 2.37 -8.77
N SER A 2 22.64 1.71 -7.69
CA SER A 2 21.21 1.51 -7.44
C SER A 2 20.62 2.85 -7.03
N ALA A 3 19.58 3.29 -7.73
CA ALA A 3 18.81 4.47 -7.31
C ALA A 3 18.18 4.18 -5.93
N PRO A 4 18.08 5.19 -5.04
CA PRO A 4 17.33 5.04 -3.81
C PRO A 4 15.87 4.75 -4.17
N ASP A 5 15.28 3.74 -3.51
CA ASP A 5 13.87 3.44 -3.65
C ASP A 5 13.04 4.68 -3.30
N PRO A 6 11.94 4.95 -4.02
CA PRO A 6 11.07 6.08 -3.69
C PRO A 6 10.49 5.91 -2.29
N VAL A 7 10.32 7.03 -1.59
CA VAL A 7 9.71 7.05 -0.26
C VAL A 7 8.28 6.57 -0.38
N VAL A 8 7.94 5.53 0.39
CA VAL A 8 6.60 4.96 0.40
C VAL A 8 5.71 5.75 1.35
N ASP A 9 5.04 6.74 0.80
CA ASP A 9 4.05 7.55 1.51
C ASP A 9 2.61 7.06 1.20
N LEU A 10 1.64 7.59 1.95
CA LEU A 10 0.21 7.33 1.75
C LEU A 10 -0.23 7.66 0.32
N GLU A 11 0.31 8.72 -0.29
CA GLU A 11 0.00 9.06 -1.68
C GLU A 11 0.46 7.97 -2.66
N LEU A 12 1.66 7.41 -2.44
CA LEU A 12 2.18 6.32 -3.26
C LEU A 12 1.35 5.04 -3.04
N ALA A 13 1.01 4.73 -1.79
CA ALA A 13 0.14 3.60 -1.48
C ALA A 13 -1.21 3.70 -2.22
N ARG A 14 -1.82 4.89 -2.24
CA ARG A 14 -3.03 5.19 -3.01
C ARG A 14 -2.86 5.02 -4.51
N ALA A 15 -1.73 5.47 -5.07
CA ALA A 15 -1.39 5.26 -6.47
C ALA A 15 -1.27 3.76 -6.82
N HIS A 16 -0.88 2.93 -5.85
CA HIS A 16 -0.83 1.48 -5.95
C HIS A 16 -2.18 0.78 -5.64
N GLY A 17 -3.26 1.53 -5.41
CA GLY A 17 -4.59 0.99 -5.16
C GLY A 17 -4.85 0.56 -3.72
N LEU A 18 -3.99 0.93 -2.77
CA LEU A 18 -4.22 0.75 -1.34
C LEU A 18 -5.02 1.93 -0.79
N THR A 19 -5.96 1.64 0.10
CA THR A 19 -6.64 2.67 0.89
C THR A 19 -5.79 3.13 2.08
N ASP A 20 -6.15 4.27 2.65
CA ASP A 20 -5.54 4.80 3.89
C ASP A 20 -5.54 3.76 5.01
N ALA A 21 -6.69 3.14 5.29
CA ALA A 21 -6.79 2.09 6.29
C ALA A 21 -5.88 0.88 6.00
N GLU A 22 -5.69 0.51 4.73
CA GLU A 22 -4.81 -0.61 4.37
C GLU A 22 -3.34 -0.28 4.57
N TYR A 23 -2.95 0.93 4.16
CA TYR A 23 -1.60 1.43 4.42
C TYR A 23 -1.31 1.53 5.92
N GLU A 24 -2.27 2.03 6.72
CA GLU A 24 -2.16 2.05 8.18
C GLU A 24 -2.01 0.64 8.75
N ASN A 25 -2.82 -0.34 8.31
CA ASN A 25 -2.63 -1.72 8.75
C ASN A 25 -1.25 -2.27 8.36
N VAL A 26 -0.73 -1.95 7.17
CA VAL A 26 0.62 -2.35 6.77
C VAL A 26 1.67 -1.75 7.72
N LEU A 27 1.51 -0.49 8.12
CA LEU A 27 2.37 0.14 9.12
C LEU A 27 2.25 -0.55 10.49
N GLU A 28 1.05 -0.94 10.91
CA GLU A 28 0.83 -1.66 12.18
C GLU A 28 1.42 -3.07 12.16
N ILE A 29 1.26 -3.79 11.04
CA ILE A 29 1.80 -5.15 10.85
C ILE A 29 3.33 -5.13 10.84
N LEU A 30 3.93 -4.16 10.15
CA LEU A 30 5.39 -4.05 10.01
C LEU A 30 6.05 -3.31 11.18
N GLY A 31 5.30 -2.44 11.87
CA GLY A 31 5.83 -1.49 12.86
C GLY A 31 6.74 -0.40 12.27
N ARG A 32 6.77 -0.26 10.94
CA ARG A 32 7.62 0.68 10.20
C ARG A 32 7.04 0.99 8.82
N THR A 33 7.57 2.02 8.17
CA THR A 33 7.25 2.34 6.77
C THR A 33 7.74 1.23 5.84
N PRO A 34 6.86 0.61 5.02
CA PRO A 34 7.29 -0.38 4.04
C PRO A 34 8.21 0.23 2.98
N THR A 35 9.05 -0.59 2.36
CA THR A 35 9.82 -0.20 1.17
C THR A 35 8.98 -0.34 -0.11
N PHE A 36 9.41 0.29 -1.20
CA PHE A 36 8.71 0.23 -2.49
C PHE A 36 8.36 -1.20 -2.96
N PRO A 37 9.27 -2.19 -2.90
CA PRO A 37 8.92 -3.57 -3.23
C PRO A 37 7.94 -4.21 -2.24
N GLU A 38 8.05 -3.93 -0.94
CA GLU A 38 7.08 -4.40 0.06
C GLU A 38 5.68 -3.83 -0.22
N LEU A 39 5.58 -2.54 -0.54
CA LEU A 39 4.31 -1.91 -0.94
C LEU A 39 3.68 -2.60 -2.14
N GLY A 40 4.47 -2.95 -3.15
CA GLY A 40 3.98 -3.70 -4.32
C GLY A 40 3.40 -5.07 -3.95
N ILE A 41 4.02 -5.77 -2.99
CA ILE A 41 3.53 -7.06 -2.49
C ILE A 41 2.18 -6.88 -1.76
N PHE A 42 2.09 -5.90 -0.86
CA PHE A 42 0.86 -5.60 -0.14
C PHE A 42 -0.26 -5.14 -1.08
N SER A 43 0.07 -4.29 -2.05
CA SER A 43 -0.86 -3.82 -3.09
C SER A 43 -1.52 -4.99 -3.81
N VAL A 44 -0.75 -5.97 -4.31
CA VAL A 44 -1.32 -7.15 -4.99
C VAL A 44 -2.10 -8.03 -4.04
N MET A 45 -1.56 -8.28 -2.84
CA MET A 45 -2.18 -9.16 -1.86
C MET A 45 -3.54 -8.62 -1.38
N TRP A 46 -3.69 -7.30 -1.29
CA TRP A 46 -4.87 -6.64 -0.72
C TRP A 46 -5.80 -6.05 -1.79
N ALA A 47 -5.33 -5.88 -3.03
CA ALA A 47 -6.15 -5.44 -4.17
C ALA A 47 -7.39 -6.32 -4.42
N GLU A 48 -7.37 -7.60 -4.03
CA GLU A 48 -8.55 -8.48 -4.10
C GLU A 48 -9.69 -8.01 -3.17
N HIS A 49 -9.35 -7.37 -2.05
CA HIS A 49 -10.31 -6.81 -1.10
C HIS A 49 -10.89 -5.45 -1.57
N CYS A 50 -10.22 -4.75 -2.50
CA CYS A 50 -10.66 -3.45 -2.99
C CYS A 50 -11.90 -3.52 -3.91
N SER A 51 -12.24 -4.69 -4.45
CA SER A 51 -13.44 -4.86 -5.30
C SER A 51 -14.75 -4.77 -4.50
N TYR A 52 -14.72 -5.04 -3.18
CA TYR A 52 -15.94 -5.12 -2.37
C TYR A 52 -16.43 -3.77 -1.81
N LYS A 53 -15.58 -2.72 -1.77
CA LYS A 53 -15.93 -1.44 -1.11
C LYS A 53 -16.28 -0.27 -2.04
N SER A 54 -16.19 -0.43 -3.36
CA SER A 54 -16.67 0.58 -4.35
C SER A 54 -18.08 0.32 -4.88
N SER A 55 -18.80 -0.68 -4.36
CA SER A 55 -20.24 -0.86 -4.61
C SER A 55 -21.07 -0.25 -3.49
N LYS A 56 -21.08 1.08 -3.38
CA LYS A 56 -22.16 1.96 -2.83
C LYS A 56 -21.62 3.38 -2.63
N LYS A 57 -21.60 4.19 -3.70
CA LYS A 57 -22.43 5.40 -3.86
C LYS A 57 -22.22 6.04 -5.22
#